data_AF-A0A7Y1XPC9-F1
#
_entry.id   AF-A0A7Y1XPC9-F1
#
_cell.length_a   1.000
_cell.length_b   1.000
_cell.length_c   1.000
_cell.angle_alpha   90.00
_cell.angle_beta   90.00
_cell.angle_gamma   90.00
#
_symmetry.space_group_name_H-M   'P 1'
#
loop_
_entity.id
_entity.type
_entity.pdbx_description
1 polymer ?
#
loop_
_entity_poly.entity_id
_entity_poly.type
_entity_poly.pdbx_seq_one_letter_code
_entity_poly.pdbx_strand_id
1 'polypeptide(L)' 'MSILEPEIVVPVQPYQAKKSYVCPGCESVISPGTGHVVVIPELAPDLRRHWHRGCWYREQRTRRRS' A
#
# COMPACT_ATOMS: atom_id res chain seq x y z
N MET A 1 -11.89 -10.13 -18.16
CA MET A 1 -11.80 -8.77 -17.55
C MET A 1 -11.37 -8.96 -16.12
N SER A 2 -10.10 -8.66 -15.81
CA SER A 2 -9.54 -8.88 -14.47
C SER A 2 -10.30 -8.02 -13.45
N ILE A 3 -10.83 -8.68 -12.43
CA ILE A 3 -11.68 -8.13 -11.36
C ILE A 3 -10.78 -7.42 -10.34
N LEU A 4 -9.96 -6.47 -10.79
CA LEU A 4 -9.25 -5.60 -9.87
C LEU A 4 -10.29 -4.61 -9.36
N GLU A 5 -10.76 -4.83 -8.13
CA GLU A 5 -11.53 -3.83 -7.40
C GLU A 5 -10.81 -2.50 -7.54
N PRO A 6 -11.51 -1.44 -7.95
CA PRO A 6 -10.82 -0.21 -8.26
C PRO A 6 -10.25 0.37 -6.95
N GLU A 7 -8.95 0.62 -6.99
CA GLU A 7 -8.17 1.06 -5.85
C GLU A 7 -7.29 2.23 -6.27
N ILE A 8 -7.27 3.27 -5.43
CA ILE A 8 -6.44 4.45 -5.64
C ILE A 8 -5.09 4.21 -4.97
N VAL A 9 -4.02 4.32 -5.75
CA VAL A 9 -2.65 4.10 -5.28
C VAL A 9 -1.92 5.43 -5.19
N VAL A 10 -1.60 5.85 -3.96
CA VAL A 10 -0.95 7.14 -3.69
C VAL A 10 0.46 6.93 -3.15
N PRO A 11 1.52 7.43 -3.82
CA PRO A 11 2.85 7.42 -3.26
C PRO A 11 2.96 8.43 -2.11
N VAL A 12 3.52 8.00 -0.98
CA VAL A 12 3.83 8.85 0.17
C VAL A 12 5.32 9.10 0.20
N GLN A 13 5.70 10.38 0.23
CA GLN A 13 7.09 10.77 0.33
C GLN A 13 7.58 10.70 1.79
N PRO A 14 8.88 10.47 2.02
CA PRO A 14 9.50 10.48 3.35
C PRO A 14 9.03 11.60 4.28
N TYR A 15 9.03 12.85 3.79
CA TYR A 15 8.67 14.03 4.59
C TYR A 15 7.16 14.09 4.94
N GLN A 16 6.31 13.34 4.25
CA GLN A 16 4.87 13.22 4.54
C GLN A 16 4.58 12.07 5.51
N ALA A 17 5.49 11.10 5.64
CA ALA A 17 5.35 9.94 6.49
C ALA A 17 5.62 10.30 7.96
N LYS A 18 4.64 10.92 8.62
CA LYS A 18 4.76 11.37 10.02
C LYS A 18 4.35 10.32 11.06
N LYS A 19 3.76 9.21 10.63
CA LYS A 19 3.22 8.16 11.49
C LYS A 19 3.74 6.80 11.07
N SER A 20 3.84 5.89 12.03
CA SER A 20 4.17 4.48 11.79
C SER A 20 2.93 3.73 11.31
N TYR A 21 3.12 2.80 10.37
CA TYR A 21 2.07 1.91 9.88
C TYR A 21 2.60 0.48 9.73
N VAL A 22 1.71 -0.52 9.72
CA VAL A 22 2.11 -1.91 9.48
C VAL A 22 1.89 -2.26 8.01
N CYS A 23 2.94 -2.78 7.37
CA CYS A 23 2.87 -3.23 5.98
C CYS A 23 2.27 -4.65 5.90
N PRO A 24 1.12 -4.86 5.24
CA PRO A 24 0.48 -6.19 5.20
C PRO A 24 1.27 -7.22 4.38
N GLY A 25 2.14 -6.80 3.46
CA GLY A 25 2.95 -7.72 2.65
C GLY A 25 4.17 -8.32 3.36
N CYS A 26 4.58 -7.79 4.51
CA CYS A 26 5.74 -8.28 5.26
C CYS A 26 5.56 -8.19 6.78
N GLU A 27 4.38 -7.78 7.24
CA GLU A 27 3.98 -7.61 8.64
C GLU A 27 4.94 -6.73 9.47
N SER A 28 5.78 -5.95 8.79
CA SER A 28 6.80 -5.10 9.41
C SER A 28 6.34 -3.64 9.43
N VAL A 29 6.88 -2.88 10.38
CA VAL A 29 6.55 -1.46 10.55
C VAL A 29 7.22 -0.61 9.48
N ILE A 30 6.43 0.26 8.85
CA ILE A 30 6.87 1.40 8.05
C ILE A 30 7.11 2.55 9.03
N SER A 31 8.36 2.87 9.31
CA SER A 31 8.72 3.94 10.24
C SER A 31 8.42 5.34 9.67
N PRO A 32 8.22 6.36 10.52
CA PRO A 32 8.16 7.75 10.07
C PRO A 32 9.42 8.13 9.27
N GLY A 33 9.27 8.99 8.27
CA GLY A 33 10.34 9.31 7.33
C GLY A 33 10.54 8.27 6.21
N THR A 34 9.81 7.15 6.21
CA THR A 34 9.95 6.11 5.17
C THR A 34 9.02 6.38 4.00
N GLY A 35 9.59 6.49 2.79
CA GLY A 35 8.80 6.57 1.56
C GLY A 35 8.05 5.27 1.28
N HIS A 36 6.74 5.34 1.13
CA HIS A 36 5.87 4.18 1.02
C HIS A 36 4.69 4.44 0.07
N VAL A 37 3.76 3.49 -0.06
CA VAL A 37 2.57 3.60 -0.90
C VAL A 37 1.34 3.38 -0.04
N VAL A 38 0.29 4.17 -0.27
CA VAL A 38 -1.02 3.98 0.32
C VAL A 38 -1.97 3.51 -0.76
N VAL A 39 -2.68 2.44 -0.46
CA VAL A 39 -3.64 1.81 -1.34
C VAL A 39 -5.01 1.97 -0.70
N ILE A 40 -5.92 2.65 -1.40
CA ILE A 40 -7.23 3.05 -0.89
C ILE A 40 -8.29 2.36 -1.75
N PRO A 41 -9.05 1.39 -1.22
CA PRO A 41 -10.19 0.81 -1.93
C PRO A 41 -11.25 1.90 -2.20
N GLU A 42 -11.76 2.02 -3.42
CA GLU A 42 -12.77 3.05 -3.74
C GLU A 42 -14.06 2.88 -2.95
N LEU A 43 -14.49 1.63 -2.74
CA LEU A 43 -15.71 1.30 -2.01
C LEU A 43 -15.54 1.29 -0.48
N ALA A 44 -14.30 1.33 0.01
CA ALA A 44 -14.01 1.33 1.45
C ALA A 44 -12.73 2.14 1.76
N PRO A 45 -12.78 3.48 1.64
CA PRO A 45 -11.60 4.33 1.83
C PRO A 45 -10.97 4.25 3.22
N ASP A 46 -11.76 3.92 4.24
CA ASP A 46 -11.30 3.72 5.61
C ASP A 46 -10.40 2.49 5.77
N LEU A 47 -10.52 1.52 4.87
CA LEU A 47 -9.69 0.31 4.83
C LEU A 47 -8.38 0.51 4.06
N ARG A 48 -7.93 1.77 3.91
CA ARG A 48 -6.65 2.08 3.28
C ARG A 48 -5.49 1.32 3.92
N ARG A 49 -4.60 0.79 3.08
CA ARG A 49 -3.46 -0.03 3.48
C ARG A 49 -2.17 0.65 3.11
N HIS A 50 -1.21 0.62 4.04
CA HIS A 50 0.11 1.20 3.84
C HIS A 50 1.10 0.10 3.50
N TRP A 51 1.84 0.25 2.41
CA TRP A 51 2.78 -0.75 1.91
C TRP A 51 4.16 -0.13 1.71
N HIS A 52 5.22 -0.86 2.06
CA HIS A 52 6.54 -0.55 1.51
C HIS A 52 6.47 -0.59 -0.02
N ARG A 53 7.21 0.29 -0.71
CA ARG A 53 7.23 0.37 -2.18
C ARG A 53 7.51 -0.99 -2.83
N GLY A 54 8.53 -1.70 -2.32
CA GLY A 54 8.89 -3.04 -2.81
C GLY A 54 7.83 -4.11 -2.52
N CYS A 55 7.21 -4.07 -1.33
CA CYS A 55 6.14 -5.01 -0.96
C CYS A 55 4.91 -4.82 -1.85
N TRP A 56 4.51 -3.58 -2.13
CA TRP A 56 3.39 -3.29 -3.03
C TRP A 56 3.63 -3.83 -4.44
N TYR A 57 4.81 -3.61 -4.99
CA TYR A 57 5.15 -4.12 -6.33
C TYR A 57 5.15 -5.66 -6.39
N ARG A 58 5.59 -6.33 -5.32
CA ARG A 58 5.46 -7.79 -5.20
C ARG A 58 3.99 -8.23 -5.14
N GLU A 59 3.18 -7.56 -4.32
CA GLU A 59 1.75 -7.83 -4.20
C GLU A 59 1.03 -7.69 -5.54
N GLN A 60 1.27 -6.63 -6.31
CA GLN A 60 0.68 -6.46 -7.64
C GLN A 60 1.02 -7.62 -8.58
N ARG A 61 2.22 -8.19 -8.48
CA ARG A 61 2.60 -9.37 -9.27
C ARG A 61 1.84 -10.61 -8.82
N THR A 62 1.62 -10.78 -7.51
CA THR A 62 0.81 -11.88 -6.96
C THR A 62 -0.64 -11.76 -7.41
N ARG A 63 -1.26 -10.58 -7.28
CA ARG A 63 -2.65 -10.32 -7.69
C ARG A 63 -2.92 -10.55 -9.17
N ARG A 64 -1.92 -10.35 -10.03
CA ARG A 64 -2.05 -10.64 -11.48
C ARG A 64 -1.98 -12.14 -11.80
N ARG A 65 -1.45 -12.96 -10.88
CA ARG A 65 -1.31 -14.41 -11.05
C ARG A 65 -2.51 -15.20 -10.53
N SER A 66 -3.24 -14.65 -9.55
CA SER A 66 -4.54 -15.16 -9.10
C SER A 66 -5.66 -14.69 -10.00
#